data_AF-A0A1I6ELX0-F1
#
_entry.id   AF-A0A1I6ELX0-F1
#
_cell.length_a   1.000
_cell.length_b   1.000
_cell.length_c   1.000
_cell.angle_alpha   90.00
_cell.angle_beta   90.00
_cell.angle_gamma   90.00
#
_symmetry.space_group_name_H-M   'P 1'
#
loop_
_entity.id
_entity.type
_entity.pdbx_description
1 polymer ?
#
loop_
_entity_poly.entity_id
_entity_poly.type
_entity_poly.pdbx_seq_one_letter_code
_entity_poly.pdbx_strand_id
1 'polypeptide(L)'
;MDFASLLVRPIHADEREIWDELMAKYHYLGFRKLVGESIRYMVLFQGETVALLGWSSAAYKSQHRDQWIGWSEEQRHQRLSFIANNRLGARVALQQSPILPEGKSHYKVN
;
A
#
# COMPACT_ATOMS: atom_id res chain seq x y z
N MET A 1 12.55 -6.46 15.64
CA MET A 1 12.63 -6.14 14.20
C MET A 1 13.59 -4.99 14.06
N ASP A 2 14.70 -5.21 13.36
CA ASP A 2 15.57 -4.11 12.96
C ASP A 2 14.96 -3.46 11.71
N PHE A 3 14.32 -2.30 11.90
CA PHE A 3 13.73 -1.54 10.79
C PHE A 3 14.79 -0.84 9.92
N ALA A 4 16.06 -0.78 10.35
CA ALA A 4 17.12 -0.12 9.59
C ALA A 4 17.46 -0.83 8.28
N SER A 5 17.09 -2.10 8.14
CA SER A 5 17.28 -2.91 6.93
C SER A 5 16.08 -2.93 5.99
N LEU A 6 15.01 -2.17 6.30
CA LEU A 6 13.88 -1.99 5.40
C LEU A 6 14.14 -0.86 4.42
N LEU A 7 14.11 -1.19 3.14
CA LEU A 7 14.15 -0.22 2.05
C LEU A 7 12.75 -0.05 1.48
N VAL A 8 12.22 1.17 1.55
CA VAL A 8 10.98 1.55 0.86
C VAL A 8 11.36 2.45 -0.31
N ARG A 9 11.04 2.01 -1.53
CA ARG A 9 11.37 2.79 -2.74
C ARG A 9 10.28 2.70 -3.80
N PRO A 10 10.18 3.71 -4.68
CA PRO A 10 9.41 3.58 -5.91
C PRO A 10 9.92 2.39 -6.72
N ILE A 11 9.00 1.77 -7.47
CA ILE A 11 9.41 0.77 -8.47
C ILE A 11 10.12 1.45 -9.64
N HIS A 12 11.02 0.70 -10.27
CA HIS A 12 11.49 1.01 -11.62
C HIS A 12 10.40 0.66 -12.65
N ALA A 13 10.52 1.19 -13.87
CA ALA A 13 9.49 1.04 -14.89
C ALA A 13 9.30 -0.42 -15.35
N ASP A 14 10.40 -1.19 -15.36
CA ASP A 14 10.49 -2.61 -15.66
C ASP A 14 9.92 -3.52 -14.55
N GLU A 15 9.87 -3.03 -13.31
CA GLU A 15 9.31 -3.76 -12.16
C GLU A 15 7.77 -3.70 -12.08
N ARG A 16 7.12 -3.06 -13.05
CA ARG A 16 5.67 -2.87 -13.03
C ARG A 16 4.89 -4.18 -13.15
N GLU A 17 5.33 -5.07 -14.02
CA GLU A 17 4.65 -6.34 -14.27
C GLU A 17 4.73 -7.24 -13.04
N ILE A 18 5.93 -7.42 -12.48
CA ILE A 18 6.11 -8.21 -11.25
C ILE A 18 5.37 -7.61 -10.05
N TRP A 19 5.28 -6.28 -9.96
CA TRP A 19 4.48 -5.63 -8.92
C TRP A 19 2.99 -5.96 -9.06
N ASP A 20 2.45 -5.85 -10.28
CA ASP A 20 1.03 -6.11 -10.54
C ASP A 20 0.71 -7.62 -10.30
N GLU A 21 1.61 -8.54 -10.66
CA GLU A 21 1.51 -9.98 -10.38
C GLU A 21 1.53 -10.32 -8.88
N LEU A 22 2.52 -9.79 -8.15
CA LEU A 22 2.61 -10.01 -6.70
C LEU A 22 1.40 -9.40 -5.98
N MET A 23 0.90 -8.25 -6.45
CA MET A 23 -0.30 -7.65 -5.90
C MET A 23 -1.54 -8.51 -6.15
N ALA A 24 -1.68 -9.09 -7.35
CA ALA A 24 -2.76 -10.03 -7.65
C ALA A 24 -2.69 -11.30 -6.79
N LYS A 25 -1.48 -11.77 -6.49
CA LYS A 25 -1.25 -12.96 -5.68
C LYS A 25 -1.51 -12.76 -4.19
N TYR A 26 -1.05 -11.64 -3.62
CA TYR A 26 -0.99 -11.45 -2.17
C TYR A 26 -2.01 -10.46 -1.61
N HIS A 27 -2.69 -9.67 -2.44
CA HIS A 27 -3.74 -8.78 -1.95
C HIS A 27 -5.01 -9.56 -1.63
N TYR A 28 -5.49 -9.45 -0.40
CA TYR A 28 -6.59 -10.26 0.16
C TYR A 28 -7.95 -10.07 -0.54
N LEU A 29 -8.17 -8.95 -1.26
CA LEU A 29 -9.38 -8.71 -2.05
C LEU A 29 -9.20 -9.02 -3.55
N GLY A 30 -8.02 -9.52 -3.93
CA GLY A 30 -7.61 -9.62 -5.33
C GLY A 30 -7.28 -8.25 -5.93
N PHE A 31 -6.39 -8.25 -6.92
CA PHE A 31 -5.98 -7.03 -7.62
C PHE A 31 -6.33 -7.16 -9.10
N ARG A 32 -7.02 -6.16 -9.65
CA ARG A 32 -7.29 -6.05 -11.09
C ARG A 32 -6.35 -5.07 -11.77
N LYS A 33 -6.31 -3.81 -11.32
CA LYS A 33 -5.43 -2.76 -11.86
C LYS A 33 -5.51 -1.49 -10.99
N LEU A 34 -4.42 -0.72 -10.95
CA LEU A 34 -4.47 0.70 -10.57
C LEU A 34 -4.89 1.54 -11.79
N VAL A 35 -6.04 2.22 -11.68
CA VAL A 35 -6.60 3.08 -12.74
C VAL A 35 -6.23 4.53 -12.47
N GLY A 36 -5.89 5.28 -13.52
CA GLY A 36 -5.48 6.69 -13.45
C GLY A 36 -4.00 6.87 -13.09
N GLU A 37 -3.66 8.06 -12.62
CA GLU A 37 -2.33 8.35 -12.10
C GLU A 37 -2.10 7.51 -10.84
N SER A 38 -0.98 6.80 -10.81
CA SER A 38 -0.69 5.86 -9.74
C SER A 38 0.79 5.85 -9.41
N ILE A 39 1.08 5.67 -8.13
CA ILE A 39 2.43 5.54 -7.62
C ILE A 39 2.53 4.17 -6.93
N ARG A 40 3.55 3.41 -7.31
CA ARG A 40 3.81 2.05 -6.82
C ARG A 40 5.14 2.03 -6.09
N TYR A 41 5.15 1.36 -4.95
CA TYR A 41 6.34 1.16 -4.14
C TYR A 41 6.51 -0.32 -3.80
N MET A 42 7.78 -0.69 -3.63
CA MET A 42 8.18 -1.95 -3.01
C MET A 42 8.83 -1.66 -1.66
N VAL A 43 8.56 -2.55 -0.72
CA VAL A 43 9.26 -2.62 0.57
C VAL A 43 10.12 -3.87 0.53
N LEU A 44 11.42 -3.68 0.69
CA LEU A 44 12.41 -4.74 0.69
C LEU A 44 13.02 -4.89 2.08
N PHE A 45 13.27 -6.13 2.48
CA PHE A 45 14.02 -6.48 3.68
C PHE A 45 15.18 -7.39 3.24
N GLN A 46 16.42 -6.97 3.49
CA GLN A 46 17.62 -7.72 3.07
C GLN A 46 17.64 -8.07 1.57
N GLY A 47 17.04 -7.20 0.73
CA GLY A 47 16.93 -7.41 -0.73
C GLY A 47 15.72 -8.23 -1.17
N GLU A 48 14.94 -8.81 -0.25
CA GLU A 48 13.71 -9.53 -0.56
C GLU A 48 12.47 -8.65 -0.41
N THR A 49 11.55 -8.71 -1.36
CA THR A 49 10.29 -7.95 -1.30
C THR A 49 9.36 -8.53 -0.23
N VAL A 50 9.10 -7.73 0.81
CA VAL A 50 8.22 -8.09 1.95
C VAL A 50 6.83 -7.50 1.85
N ALA A 51 6.69 -6.37 1.15
CA ALA A 51 5.40 -5.71 1.00
C ALA A 51 5.38 -4.82 -0.23
N LEU A 52 4.17 -4.49 -0.64
CA LEU A 52 3.87 -3.64 -1.79
C LEU A 52 2.88 -2.57 -1.35
N LEU A 53 3.07 -1.34 -1.83
CA LEU A 53 2.21 -0.21 -1.52
C LEU A 53 1.82 0.51 -2.81
N GLY A 54 0.54 0.88 -2.92
CA GLY A 54 -0.04 1.51 -4.10
C GLY A 54 -0.95 2.68 -3.74
N TRP A 55 -0.66 3.83 -4.35
CA TRP A 55 -1.51 5.02 -4.31
C TRP A 55 -2.09 5.30 -5.69
N SER A 56 -3.27 5.90 -5.71
CA SER A 56 -3.90 6.41 -6.93
C SER A 56 -4.29 7.88 -6.78
N SER A 57 -4.76 8.50 -7.85
CA SER A 57 -5.47 9.79 -7.78
C SER A 57 -6.54 9.79 -6.68
N ALA A 58 -6.77 10.97 -6.10
CA ALA A 58 -7.78 11.17 -5.07
C ALA A 58 -9.17 10.68 -5.48
N ALA A 59 -9.90 10.12 -4.52
CA ALA A 59 -11.32 9.84 -4.70
C ALA A 59 -12.07 11.14 -5.00
N TYR A 60 -12.86 11.18 -6.08
CA TYR A 60 -13.53 12.39 -6.54
C TYR A 60 -14.46 13.01 -5.48
N LYS A 61 -15.16 12.16 -4.71
CA LYS A 61 -16.02 12.56 -3.59
C LYS A 61 -15.55 11.86 -2.33
N SER A 62 -15.16 12.63 -1.31
CA SER A 62 -14.90 12.13 0.05
C SER A 62 -15.21 13.25 1.03
N GLN A 63 -16.45 13.23 1.54
CA GLN A 63 -16.95 14.28 2.44
C GLN A 63 -16.09 14.41 3.70
N HIS A 64 -15.64 13.29 4.27
CA HIS A 64 -14.77 13.29 5.45
C HIS A 64 -13.44 14.00 5.20
N ARG A 65 -12.79 13.75 4.05
CA ARG A 65 -11.57 14.47 3.66
C ARG A 65 -11.85 15.96 3.51
N ASP A 66 -12.88 16.29 2.75
CA ASP A 66 -13.17 17.69 2.41
C ASP A 66 -13.52 18.50 3.68
N GLN A 67 -14.26 17.90 4.62
CA GLN A 67 -14.55 18.48 5.94
C GLN A 67 -13.31 18.60 6.83
N TRP A 68 -12.45 17.58 6.87
CA TRP A 68 -11.26 17.58 7.71
C TRP A 68 -10.22 18.61 7.25
N ILE A 69 -10.01 18.76 5.94
CA ILE A 69 -9.13 19.79 5.38
C ILE A 69 -9.82 21.18 5.45
N GLY A 70 -11.16 21.22 5.53
CA GLY A 70 -11.95 22.45 5.52
C GLY A 70 -12.08 23.08 4.13
N TRP A 71 -12.08 22.25 3.08
CA TRP A 71 -12.22 22.73 1.71
C TRP A 71 -13.64 23.13 1.36
N SER A 72 -13.77 24.28 0.70
CA SER A 72 -14.96 24.59 -0.11
C SER A 72 -14.99 23.71 -1.37
N GLU A 73 -16.13 23.67 -2.05
CA GLU A 73 -16.25 22.94 -3.32
C GLU A 73 -15.24 23.45 -4.36
N GLU A 74 -15.08 24.77 -4.49
CA GLU A 74 -14.12 25.38 -5.40
C GLU A 74 -12.67 25.00 -5.07
N GLN A 75 -12.29 25.05 -3.78
CA GLN A 75 -10.96 24.62 -3.34
C GLN A 75 -10.71 23.14 -3.61
N ARG A 76 -11.72 22.28 -3.39
CA ARG A 76 -11.65 20.87 -3.74
C ARG A 76 -11.38 20.72 -5.24
N HIS A 77 -12.13 21.39 -6.11
CA HIS A 77 -11.93 21.28 -7.56
C HIS A 77 -10.51 21.66 -7.99
N GLN A 78 -9.94 22.71 -7.40
CA GLN A 78 -8.59 23.18 -7.76
C GLN A 78 -7.46 22.34 -7.15
N ARG A 79 -7.70 21.70 -5.98
CA ARG A 79 -6.64 21.07 -5.20
C ARG A 79 -6.65 19.54 -5.22
N LEU A 80 -7.72 18.93 -5.70
CA LEU A 80 -7.89 17.47 -5.66
C LEU A 80 -6.78 16.72 -6.41
N SER A 81 -6.21 17.31 -7.47
CA SER A 81 -5.09 16.76 -8.24
C SER A 81 -3.80 16.64 -7.44
N PHE A 82 -3.64 17.37 -6.33
CA PHE A 82 -2.46 17.31 -5.47
C PHE A 82 -2.59 16.29 -4.33
N ILE A 83 -3.69 15.54 -4.29
CA ILE A 83 -3.94 14.54 -3.26
C ILE A 83 -3.83 13.14 -3.85
N ALA A 84 -3.06 12.30 -3.18
CA ALA A 84 -3.01 10.87 -3.43
C ALA A 84 -3.98 10.13 -2.49
N ASN A 85 -4.73 9.17 -3.03
CA ASN A 85 -5.53 8.24 -2.25
C ASN A 85 -4.73 6.98 -1.94
N ASN A 86 -4.65 6.60 -0.67
CA ASN A 86 -4.17 5.26 -0.31
C ASN A 86 -5.18 4.25 -0.83
N ARG A 87 -4.76 3.43 -1.79
CA ARG A 87 -5.68 2.52 -2.48
C ARG A 87 -5.49 1.09 -2.02
N LEU A 88 -4.25 0.61 -1.96
CA LEU A 88 -4.01 -0.79 -1.67
C LEU A 88 -2.58 -1.04 -1.18
N GLY A 89 -2.44 -2.11 -0.40
CA GLY A 89 -1.17 -2.69 -0.02
C GLY A 89 -1.30 -4.21 0.14
N ALA A 90 -0.19 -4.92 -0.02
CA ALA A 90 -0.13 -6.35 0.22
C ALA A 90 1.16 -6.71 0.96
N ARG A 91 1.05 -7.64 1.91
CA ARG A 91 2.21 -8.29 2.51
C ARG A 91 2.60 -9.46 1.62
N VAL A 92 3.82 -9.44 1.12
CA VAL A 92 4.39 -10.54 0.36
C VAL A 92 4.99 -11.52 1.36
N ALA A 93 4.64 -12.80 1.25
CA ALA A 93 5.28 -13.82 2.07
C ALA A 93 6.75 -13.92 1.66
N LEU A 94 7.67 -13.72 2.61
CA LEU A 94 9.09 -13.97 2.40
C LEU A 94 9.28 -15.44 2.02
N GLN A 95 9.96 -15.70 0.90
CA GLN A 95 10.28 -17.08 0.50
C GLN A 95 11.26 -17.74 1.46
N GLN A 96 11.92 -16.96 2.34
CA GLN A 96 12.59 -17.46 3.52
C GLN A 96 12.35 -16.51 4.71
N SER A 97 11.35 -16.81 5.53
CA SER A 97 11.34 -16.35 6.92
C SER A 97 11.47 -17.56 7.84
N PRO A 98 12.39 -17.53 8.82
CA PRO A 98 12.42 -18.55 9.85
C PRO A 98 11.09 -18.50 10.59
N ILE A 99 10.48 -19.66 10.72
CA ILE A 99 9.28 -19.92 11.50
C ILE A 99 9.48 -19.28 12.87
N LEU A 100 8.81 -18.16 13.16
CA LEU A 100 8.63 -17.74 14.54
C LEU A 100 7.76 -18.83 15.20
N PRO A 101 8.19 -19.45 16.31
CA PRO A 101 7.42 -20.52 16.92
C PRO A 101 6.05 -19.99 17.35
N GLU A 102 5.02 -20.79 17.07
CA GLU A 102 3.64 -20.55 17.48
C GLU A 102 3.55 -20.41 19.01
N GLY A 103 3.63 -19.18 19.50
CA GLY A 103 3.26 -18.84 20.87
C GLY A 103 1.75 -18.60 20.93
N LYS A 104 1.00 -19.63 21.30
CA LYS A 104 -0.42 -19.51 21.67
C LYS A 104 -0.58 -18.47 22.77
N SER A 105 -1.13 -17.30 22.44
CA SER A 105 -1.67 -16.38 23.44
C SER A 105 -3.19 -16.48 23.45
N HIS A 106 -3.67 -17.38 24.29
CA HIS A 106 -5.05 -17.37 24.77
C HIS A 106 -5.34 -16.01 25.44
N TYR A 107 -5.98 -15.09 24.73
CA TYR A 107 -6.68 -13.99 25.39
C TYR A 107 -8.06 -14.51 25.83
N LYS A 108 -8.16 -14.88 27.11
CA LYS A 108 -9.44 -14.93 27.81
C LYS A 108 -9.86 -13.49 28.04
N VAL A 109 -11.01 -13.11 27.48
CA VAL A 109 -11.73 -11.89 27.84
C VAL A 109 -12.38 -12.17 29.20
N ASN A 110 -12.05 -11.34 30.19
CA ASN A 110 -12.84 -11.19 31.41
C ASN A 110 -13.90 -10.11 31.17
#